data_AF-A0A6B2SZD2-F1
#
_entry.id   AF-A0A6B2SZD2-F1
#
_cell.length_a   1.000
_cell.length_b   1.000
_cell.length_c   1.000
_cell.angle_alpha   90.00
_cell.angle_beta   90.00
_cell.angle_gamma   90.00
#
_symmetry.space_group_name_H-M   'P 1'
#
loop_
_entity.id
_entity.type
_entity.pdbx_description
1 polymer ?
#
loop_
_entity_poly.entity_id
_entity_poly.type
_entity_poly.pdbx_seq_one_letter_code
_entity_poly.pdbx_strand_id
1 'polypeptide(L)'
;DPGGLRGAGPTPTAEGPTHLWPDLPSPSVPAEDYGAIEAVKVKGVEVPKGDLRKVDPVDVVRADFRENPGTYEPTDRAYKETVERLKDCAEDDSGERGRCPVLKAYYRDLTGDGRDDLIVGVSTPDDNLDIRVYAEEKRQLTQIMEMSDAVLGVELAGRDLIIRAVSSLAGYEYHTVWSWDAHQKAMLPTSDEIVRSAKGARGKAPKSSAPRPSTRPSPSGSGG
;
A
#
# COMPACT_ATOMS: atom_id res chain seq x y z
N ASP A 1 -35.85 -36.04 11.76
CA ASP A 1 -34.95 -35.55 12.80
C ASP A 1 -34.58 -34.10 12.48
N PRO A 2 -35.23 -33.09 13.07
CA PRO A 2 -34.95 -31.68 12.79
C PRO A 2 -33.76 -31.21 13.64
N GLY A 3 -32.68 -30.80 12.97
CA GLY A 3 -31.40 -30.41 13.57
C GLY A 3 -31.54 -29.32 14.64
N GLY A 4 -30.88 -29.56 15.78
CA GLY A 4 -30.91 -28.72 16.98
C GLY A 4 -30.23 -27.36 16.80
N LEU A 5 -30.93 -26.41 16.17
CA LEU A 5 -30.55 -25.01 16.19
C LEU A 5 -30.67 -24.46 17.61
N ARG A 6 -29.56 -23.97 18.16
CA ARG A 6 -29.50 -23.27 19.45
C ARG A 6 -29.33 -21.78 19.19
N GLY A 7 -30.12 -20.96 19.86
CA GLY A 7 -30.01 -19.50 19.77
C GLY A 7 -28.64 -19.01 20.23
N ALA A 8 -28.11 -17.97 19.58
CA ALA A 8 -26.78 -17.40 19.83
C ALA A 8 -26.67 -16.58 21.14
N GLY A 9 -27.64 -16.71 22.06
CA GLY A 9 -27.77 -15.86 23.24
C GLY A 9 -28.40 -14.49 22.95
N PRO A 10 -28.65 -13.69 24.00
CA PRO A 10 -29.17 -12.33 23.85
C PRO A 10 -28.15 -11.43 23.13
N THR A 11 -28.61 -10.71 22.11
CA THR A 11 -27.83 -9.66 21.46
C THR A 11 -27.70 -8.46 22.41
N PRO A 12 -26.49 -7.93 22.66
CA PRO A 12 -26.32 -6.69 23.41
C PRO A 12 -27.10 -5.54 22.78
N THR A 13 -27.69 -4.68 23.61
CA THR A 13 -28.32 -3.43 23.14
C THR A 13 -27.23 -2.52 22.58
N ALA A 14 -27.48 -1.92 21.41
CA ALA A 14 -26.56 -0.94 20.83
C ALA A 14 -26.49 0.30 21.74
N GLU A 15 -25.29 0.62 22.23
CA GLU A 15 -25.01 1.87 22.93
C GLU A 15 -24.40 2.87 21.94
N GLY A 16 -24.94 4.09 21.92
CA GLY A 16 -24.41 5.17 21.10
C GLY A 16 -23.09 5.73 21.65
N PRO A 17 -22.33 6.49 20.85
CA PRO A 17 -21.10 7.09 21.32
C PRO A 17 -21.37 8.10 22.44
N THR A 18 -20.55 8.06 23.49
CA THR A 18 -20.55 9.09 24.54
C THR A 18 -19.77 10.31 24.05
N HIS A 19 -20.42 11.47 24.00
CA HIS A 19 -19.74 12.72 23.69
C HIS A 19 -18.89 13.19 24.87
N LEU A 20 -17.58 13.28 24.65
CA LEU A 20 -16.64 13.88 25.60
C LEU A 20 -16.41 15.34 25.21
N TRP A 21 -16.35 16.24 26.20
CA TRP A 21 -16.08 17.67 26.01
C TRP A 21 -17.01 18.37 24.99
N PRO A 22 -18.33 18.42 25.22
CA PRO A 22 -19.30 18.97 24.26
C PRO A 22 -19.11 20.47 23.96
N ASP A 23 -18.41 21.20 24.83
CA ASP A 23 -18.17 22.64 24.69
C ASP A 23 -16.81 22.97 24.03
N LEU A 24 -16.18 21.99 23.35
CA LEU A 24 -14.95 22.21 22.59
C LEU A 24 -15.15 23.34 21.56
N PRO A 25 -14.30 24.39 21.58
CA PRO A 25 -14.39 25.45 20.58
C PRO A 25 -14.01 24.91 19.19
N SER A 26 -14.59 25.49 18.14
CA SER A 26 -14.25 25.12 16.77
C SER A 26 -12.76 25.31 16.50
N PRO A 27 -12.10 24.37 15.78
CA PRO A 27 -10.70 24.51 15.43
C PRO A 27 -10.49 25.72 14.51
N SER A 28 -9.39 26.44 14.72
CA SER A 28 -9.02 27.65 13.97
C SER A 28 -8.01 27.39 12.86
N VAL A 29 -7.40 26.21 12.84
CA VAL A 29 -6.42 25.78 11.83
C VAL A 29 -6.75 24.37 11.35
N PRO A 30 -6.43 24.03 10.09
CA PRO A 30 -6.54 22.66 9.60
C PRO A 30 -5.68 21.70 10.42
N ALA A 31 -6.07 20.43 10.41
CA ALA A 31 -5.19 19.36 10.88
C ALA A 31 -3.95 19.28 9.98
N GLU A 32 -2.89 18.67 10.50
CA GLU A 32 -1.72 18.32 9.69
C GLU A 32 -2.14 17.45 8.51
N ASP A 33 -1.53 17.71 7.35
CA ASP A 33 -1.74 16.90 6.16
C ASP A 33 -1.07 15.55 6.35
N TYR A 34 -1.88 14.49 6.37
CA TYR A 34 -1.43 13.11 6.54
C TYR A 34 -1.00 12.47 5.21
N GLY A 35 -0.68 13.26 4.19
CA GLY A 35 -0.08 12.77 2.95
C GLY A 35 -1.03 12.79 1.75
N ALA A 36 -1.97 13.74 1.70
CA ALA A 36 -2.72 13.99 0.48
C ALA A 36 -1.78 14.58 -0.58
N ILE A 37 -1.59 13.87 -1.68
CA ILE A 37 -0.78 14.35 -2.80
C ILE A 37 -1.69 15.06 -3.80
N GLU A 38 -1.31 16.27 -4.19
CA GLU A 38 -2.00 16.98 -5.26
C GLU A 38 -1.77 16.29 -6.61
N ALA A 39 -2.75 16.41 -7.51
CA ALA A 39 -2.60 15.90 -8.87
C ALA A 39 -1.52 16.67 -9.64
N VAL A 40 -0.57 15.96 -10.24
CA VAL A 40 0.60 16.56 -10.92
C VAL A 40 0.53 16.26 -12.42
N LYS A 41 0.68 17.30 -13.24
CA LYS A 41 0.73 17.13 -14.70
C LYS A 41 2.05 16.54 -15.14
N VAL A 42 2.00 15.48 -15.93
CA VAL A 42 3.18 14.87 -16.53
C VAL A 42 3.43 15.53 -17.89
N LYS A 43 4.63 16.08 -18.09
CA LYS A 43 5.01 16.71 -19.36
C LYS A 43 5.70 15.73 -20.29
N GLY A 44 5.64 15.99 -21.59
CA GLY A 44 6.41 15.25 -22.59
C GLY A 44 5.84 13.90 -23.01
N VAL A 45 4.65 13.54 -22.53
CA VAL A 45 3.92 12.33 -22.94
C VAL A 45 2.61 12.72 -23.59
N GLU A 46 2.43 12.34 -24.86
CA GLU A 46 1.16 12.49 -25.54
C GLU A 46 0.23 11.32 -25.20
N VAL A 47 -1.07 11.58 -25.08
CA VAL A 47 -2.07 10.53 -24.88
C VAL A 47 -2.93 10.42 -26.15
N PRO A 48 -2.60 9.49 -27.07
CA PRO A 48 -3.26 9.43 -28.38
C PRO A 48 -4.75 9.17 -28.25
N LYS A 49 -5.56 10.12 -28.75
CA LYS A 49 -7.03 10.10 -28.64
C LYS A 49 -7.54 10.00 -27.18
N GLY A 50 -6.70 10.33 -26.21
CA GLY A 50 -7.02 10.23 -24.79
C GLY A 50 -7.19 8.78 -24.30
N ASP A 51 -6.48 7.83 -24.90
CA ASP A 51 -6.46 6.42 -24.49
C ASP A 51 -5.08 6.04 -23.93
N LEU A 52 -5.01 5.86 -22.61
CA LEU A 52 -3.77 5.53 -21.91
C LEU A 52 -3.23 4.14 -22.24
N ARG A 53 -4.05 3.24 -22.82
CA ARG A 53 -3.53 1.95 -23.31
C ARG A 53 -2.64 2.08 -24.54
N LYS A 54 -2.66 3.24 -25.21
CA LYS A 54 -1.81 3.52 -26.37
C LYS A 54 -0.50 4.21 -25.99
N VAL A 55 -0.24 4.38 -24.70
CA VAL A 55 0.96 5.04 -24.17
C VAL A 55 1.82 3.96 -23.51
N ASP A 56 3.12 3.96 -23.79
CA ASP A 56 4.06 3.07 -23.12
C ASP A 56 4.16 3.45 -21.62
N PRO A 57 3.84 2.54 -20.67
CA PRO A 57 4.00 2.80 -19.24
C PRO A 57 5.43 3.19 -18.83
N VAL A 58 6.45 2.69 -19.53
CA VAL A 58 7.85 3.02 -19.26
C VAL A 58 8.12 4.49 -19.58
N ASP A 59 7.58 4.99 -20.69
CA ASP A 59 7.73 6.41 -21.07
C ASP A 59 6.97 7.34 -20.12
N VAL A 60 5.79 6.92 -19.65
CA VAL A 60 5.05 7.62 -18.59
C VAL A 60 5.91 7.76 -17.34
N VAL A 61 6.40 6.64 -16.81
CA VAL A 61 7.19 6.62 -15.57
C VAL A 61 8.46 7.45 -15.73
N ARG A 62 9.16 7.33 -16.86
CA ARG A 62 10.38 8.13 -17.14
C ARG A 62 10.10 9.62 -17.19
N ALA A 63 9.01 10.03 -17.82
CA ALA A 63 8.67 11.44 -17.93
C ALA A 63 8.30 12.02 -16.57
N ASP A 64 7.53 11.28 -15.78
CA ASP A 64 7.11 11.70 -14.44
C ASP A 64 8.30 11.77 -13.47
N PHE A 65 9.10 10.70 -13.33
CA PHE A 65 10.31 10.67 -12.49
C PHE A 65 11.42 11.66 -12.93
N ARG A 66 11.29 12.37 -14.05
CA ARG A 66 12.24 13.45 -14.39
C ARG A 66 11.89 14.76 -13.70
N GLU A 67 10.61 15.02 -13.48
CA GLU A 67 10.10 16.30 -13.00
C GLU A 67 9.42 16.21 -11.63
N ASN A 68 9.05 14.99 -11.21
CA ASN A 68 8.20 14.74 -10.06
C ASN A 68 8.77 13.61 -9.20
N PRO A 69 9.56 13.94 -8.16
CA PRO A 69 10.15 12.95 -7.29
C PRO A 69 9.13 12.26 -6.38
N GLY A 70 7.89 12.75 -6.29
CA GLY A 70 6.86 12.20 -5.40
C GLY A 70 7.24 12.37 -3.94
N THR A 71 7.12 11.31 -3.17
CA THR A 71 7.53 11.23 -1.75
C THR A 71 9.04 11.29 -1.50
N TYR A 72 9.87 11.20 -2.56
CA TYR A 72 11.32 11.27 -2.44
C TYR A 72 11.84 12.71 -2.51
N GLU A 73 13.00 12.95 -1.89
CA GLU A 73 13.81 14.13 -2.22
C GLU A 73 14.65 13.86 -3.47
N PRO A 74 14.82 14.81 -4.40
CA PRO A 74 15.70 14.63 -5.57
C PRO A 74 17.14 14.27 -5.22
N THR A 75 17.58 14.59 -4.01
CA THR A 75 18.90 14.25 -3.50
C THR A 75 19.02 12.80 -3.02
N ASP A 76 17.91 12.12 -2.76
CA ASP A 76 17.88 10.77 -2.23
C ASP A 76 18.58 9.78 -3.15
N ARG A 77 19.34 8.89 -2.52
CA ARG A 77 20.08 7.84 -3.23
C ARG A 77 19.11 6.90 -3.93
N ALA A 78 18.03 6.47 -3.25
CA ALA A 78 17.03 5.57 -3.80
C ALA A 78 16.39 6.16 -5.07
N TYR A 79 15.98 7.43 -5.02
CA TYR A 79 15.43 8.14 -6.17
C TYR A 79 16.40 8.19 -7.35
N LYS A 80 17.65 8.65 -7.12
CA LYS A 80 18.67 8.72 -8.17
C LYS A 80 18.94 7.37 -8.80
N GLU A 81 19.06 6.32 -7.99
CA GLU A 81 19.29 4.96 -8.48
C GLU A 81 18.08 4.42 -9.26
N THR A 82 16.84 4.73 -8.85
CA THR A 82 15.64 4.42 -9.63
C THR A 82 15.65 5.13 -10.98
N VAL A 83 15.94 6.43 -11.03
CA VAL A 83 16.04 7.21 -12.28
C VAL A 83 17.12 6.63 -13.22
N GLU A 84 18.26 6.21 -12.68
CA GLU A 84 19.29 5.54 -13.48
C GLU A 84 18.83 4.18 -14.01
N ARG A 85 18.21 3.34 -13.17
CA ARG A 85 17.66 2.03 -13.58
C ARG A 85 16.56 2.14 -14.64
N LEU A 86 15.78 3.22 -14.65
CA LEU A 86 14.79 3.45 -15.69
C LEU A 86 15.41 3.58 -17.09
N LYS A 87 16.71 3.87 -17.21
CA LYS A 87 17.41 3.88 -18.51
C LYS A 87 17.64 2.47 -19.08
N ASP A 88 17.56 1.43 -18.25
CA ASP A 88 17.71 0.03 -18.67
C ASP A 88 16.45 -0.56 -19.32
N CYS A 89 15.30 0.10 -19.23
CA CYS A 89 14.06 -0.36 -19.87
C CYS A 89 14.13 -0.17 -21.41
N ALA A 90 13.79 -1.17 -22.20
CA ALA A 90 13.39 -0.96 -23.58
C ALA A 90 11.92 -0.45 -23.64
N GLU A 91 11.46 -0.13 -24.85
CA GLU A 91 10.03 0.15 -25.09
C GLU A 91 9.22 -1.11 -24.79
N ASP A 92 8.03 -0.93 -24.22
CA ASP A 92 7.09 -2.00 -23.82
C ASP A 92 7.61 -2.98 -22.73
N ASP A 93 8.75 -2.71 -22.07
CA ASP A 93 9.37 -3.58 -21.05
C ASP A 93 8.56 -3.71 -19.73
N SER A 94 7.39 -3.05 -19.61
CA SER A 94 6.61 -3.06 -18.37
C SER A 94 6.20 -4.48 -17.96
N GLY A 95 6.66 -4.93 -16.80
CA GLY A 95 6.39 -6.28 -16.29
C GLY A 95 7.22 -7.40 -16.93
N GLU A 96 8.19 -7.07 -17.79
CA GLU A 96 9.19 -8.01 -18.24
C GLU A 96 10.18 -8.36 -17.12
N ARG A 97 10.72 -9.59 -17.17
CA ARG A 97 11.75 -10.01 -16.21
C ARG A 97 13.10 -9.48 -16.69
N GLY A 98 13.65 -8.48 -16.01
CA GLY A 98 14.91 -7.87 -16.43
C GLY A 98 15.43 -6.81 -15.48
N ARG A 99 16.25 -5.89 -16.02
CA ARG A 99 16.79 -4.75 -15.27
C ARG A 99 15.78 -3.61 -15.10
N CYS A 100 14.77 -3.55 -15.98
CA CYS A 100 13.73 -2.53 -15.92
C CYS A 100 12.97 -2.61 -14.58
N PRO A 101 12.93 -1.54 -13.77
CA PRO A 101 12.21 -1.55 -12.49
C PRO A 101 10.69 -1.40 -12.63
N VAL A 102 10.19 -1.15 -13.85
CA VAL A 102 8.76 -0.90 -14.11
C VAL A 102 8.01 -2.25 -14.14
N LEU A 103 7.10 -2.43 -13.19
CA LEU A 103 6.24 -3.60 -13.12
C LEU A 103 5.16 -3.55 -14.20
N LYS A 104 4.43 -4.67 -14.35
CA LYS A 104 3.32 -4.77 -15.28
C LYS A 104 2.28 -3.69 -14.99
N ALA A 105 1.95 -2.90 -16.01
CA ALA A 105 0.89 -1.91 -15.93
C ALA A 105 -0.51 -2.57 -15.88
N TYR A 106 -1.41 -1.91 -15.15
CA TYR A 106 -2.83 -2.26 -15.08
C TYR A 106 -3.68 -1.06 -15.48
N TYR A 107 -4.85 -1.33 -16.06
CA TYR A 107 -5.73 -0.30 -16.61
C TYR A 107 -7.15 -0.49 -16.10
N ARG A 108 -7.74 0.57 -15.54
CA ARG A 108 -9.09 0.57 -14.96
C ARG A 108 -9.67 1.98 -14.91
N ASP A 109 -10.95 2.14 -15.21
CA ASP A 109 -11.74 3.36 -14.96
C ASP A 109 -11.92 3.61 -13.45
N LEU A 110 -10.94 4.28 -12.84
CA LEU A 110 -10.92 4.67 -11.42
C LEU A 110 -11.62 6.03 -11.24
N THR A 111 -11.41 6.95 -12.18
CA THR A 111 -12.00 8.31 -12.16
C THR A 111 -13.50 8.32 -12.45
N GLY A 112 -13.98 7.29 -13.15
CA GLY A 112 -15.39 7.09 -13.45
C GLY A 112 -15.90 7.81 -14.69
N ASP A 113 -14.99 8.29 -15.54
CA ASP A 113 -15.32 8.97 -16.79
C ASP A 113 -15.53 8.00 -17.97
N GLY A 114 -15.37 6.70 -17.72
CA GLY A 114 -15.53 5.63 -18.72
C GLY A 114 -14.29 5.38 -19.57
N ARG A 115 -13.15 5.97 -19.21
CA ARG A 115 -11.84 5.68 -19.78
C ARG A 115 -10.99 5.00 -18.72
N ASP A 116 -10.10 4.11 -19.16
CA ASP A 116 -9.24 3.45 -18.20
C ASP A 116 -8.03 4.32 -17.86
N ASP A 117 -7.82 4.48 -16.56
CA ASP A 117 -6.65 5.08 -15.93
C ASP A 117 -5.51 4.05 -15.87
N LEU A 118 -4.27 4.53 -15.79
CA LEU A 118 -3.06 3.70 -15.73
C LEU A 118 -2.59 3.56 -14.28
N ILE A 119 -2.38 2.33 -13.83
CA ILE A 119 -1.75 1.97 -12.56
C ILE A 119 -0.42 1.28 -12.87
N VAL A 120 0.66 1.77 -12.28
CA VAL A 120 2.00 1.19 -12.47
C VAL A 120 2.78 1.19 -11.15
N GLY A 121 3.56 0.13 -10.95
CA GLY A 121 4.50 0.03 -9.84
C GLY A 121 5.93 0.12 -10.34
N VAL A 122 6.81 0.75 -9.57
CA VAL A 122 8.24 0.88 -9.84
C VAL A 122 9.01 0.33 -8.64
N SER A 123 9.74 -0.77 -8.85
CA SER A 123 10.58 -1.34 -7.78
C SER A 123 11.75 -0.41 -7.48
N THR A 124 11.91 0.00 -6.23
CA THR A 124 13.00 0.89 -5.81
C THR A 124 14.10 0.10 -5.08
N PRO A 125 15.34 0.64 -4.95
CA PRO A 125 16.46 -0.08 -4.34
C PRO A 125 16.36 -0.31 -2.82
N ASP A 126 15.43 0.35 -2.15
CA ASP A 126 15.19 0.34 -0.70
C ASP A 126 14.11 -0.69 -0.29
N ASP A 127 13.87 -1.70 -1.11
CA ASP A 127 12.83 -2.73 -0.95
C ASP A 127 11.38 -2.18 -0.91
N ASN A 128 11.19 -0.92 -1.30
CA ASN A 128 9.88 -0.32 -1.48
C ASN A 128 9.34 -0.54 -2.90
N LEU A 129 8.03 -0.29 -3.03
CA LEU A 129 7.35 -0.18 -4.31
C LEU A 129 6.71 1.21 -4.40
N ASP A 130 7.19 2.02 -5.34
CA ASP A 130 6.54 3.29 -5.72
C ASP A 130 5.37 2.96 -6.66
N ILE A 131 4.16 3.24 -6.23
CA ILE A 131 2.92 3.01 -6.96
C ILE A 131 2.39 4.36 -7.44
N ARG A 132 2.21 4.49 -8.76
CA ARG A 132 1.66 5.69 -9.38
C ARG A 132 0.40 5.36 -10.16
N VAL A 133 -0.56 6.27 -10.09
CA VAL A 133 -1.78 6.22 -10.88
C VAL A 133 -1.88 7.47 -11.72
N TYR A 134 -2.22 7.30 -13.01
CA TYR A 134 -2.35 8.37 -13.97
C TYR A 134 -3.72 8.34 -14.64
N ALA A 135 -4.31 9.52 -14.79
CA ALA A 135 -5.52 9.75 -15.58
C ALA A 135 -5.22 10.66 -16.77
N GLU A 136 -6.08 10.59 -17.77
CA GLU A 136 -6.10 11.58 -18.85
C GLU A 136 -7.08 12.71 -18.50
N GLU A 137 -6.57 13.94 -18.38
CA GLU A 137 -7.41 15.13 -18.24
C GLU A 137 -7.12 16.10 -19.40
N LYS A 138 -8.14 16.41 -20.21
CA LYS A 138 -8.06 17.43 -21.29
C LYS A 138 -6.90 17.18 -22.27
N ARG A 139 -6.69 15.92 -22.62
CA ARG A 139 -5.62 15.35 -23.44
C ARG A 139 -4.23 15.48 -22.83
N GLN A 140 -4.15 15.60 -21.51
CA GLN A 140 -2.89 15.66 -20.77
C GLN A 140 -2.84 14.51 -19.77
N LEU A 141 -1.67 13.90 -19.66
CA LEU A 141 -1.39 12.90 -18.65
C LEU A 141 -1.23 13.58 -17.29
N THR A 142 -1.94 13.11 -16.27
CA THR A 142 -1.90 13.66 -14.92
C THR A 142 -1.70 12.51 -13.94
N GLN A 143 -0.65 12.58 -13.11
CA GLN A 143 -0.51 11.73 -11.93
C GLN A 143 -1.60 12.14 -10.93
N ILE A 144 -2.47 11.19 -10.58
CA ILE A 144 -3.59 11.40 -9.65
C ILE A 144 -3.38 10.66 -8.32
N MET A 145 -2.36 9.83 -8.20
CA MET A 145 -1.96 9.15 -6.97
C MET A 145 -0.48 8.82 -7.03
N GLU A 146 0.22 8.97 -5.91
CA GLU A 146 1.56 8.41 -5.69
C GLU A 146 1.69 7.94 -4.23
N MET A 147 2.44 6.86 -4.04
CA MET A 147 2.83 6.35 -2.73
C MET A 147 4.08 5.48 -2.92
N SER A 148 5.04 5.55 -2.00
CA SER A 148 6.09 4.55 -1.89
C SER A 148 6.11 3.93 -0.49
N ASP A 149 6.06 2.59 -0.42
CA ASP A 149 6.08 1.85 0.86
C ASP A 149 6.62 0.41 0.66
N ALA A 150 6.86 -0.30 1.76
CA ALA A 150 7.20 -1.71 1.82
C ALA A 150 5.95 -2.58 1.55
N VAL A 151 5.49 -2.55 0.30
CA VAL A 151 4.21 -3.14 -0.15
C VAL A 151 4.24 -4.68 -0.08
N LEU A 152 3.20 -5.23 0.54
CA LEU A 152 2.88 -6.66 0.62
C LEU A 152 1.91 -7.11 -0.46
N GLY A 153 1.05 -6.21 -0.94
CA GLY A 153 0.08 -6.50 -1.99
C GLY A 153 -0.72 -5.28 -2.40
N VAL A 154 -1.20 -5.30 -3.65
CA VAL A 154 -2.05 -4.28 -4.25
C VAL A 154 -3.26 -4.95 -4.88
N GLU A 155 -4.45 -4.48 -4.56
CA GLU A 155 -5.72 -5.07 -4.96
C GLU A 155 -6.65 -3.99 -5.51
N LEU A 156 -7.49 -4.36 -6.49
CA LEU A 156 -8.55 -3.49 -7.01
C LEU A 156 -9.91 -4.01 -6.56
N ALA A 157 -10.70 -3.13 -5.93
CA ALA A 157 -12.07 -3.40 -5.53
C ALA A 157 -13.00 -2.35 -6.15
N GLY A 158 -13.63 -2.67 -7.27
CA GLY A 158 -14.39 -1.68 -8.03
C GLY A 158 -13.48 -0.60 -8.59
N ARG A 159 -13.59 0.62 -8.04
CA ARG A 159 -12.77 1.80 -8.40
C ARG A 159 -11.72 2.15 -7.33
N ASP A 160 -11.66 1.37 -6.27
CA ASP A 160 -10.75 1.61 -5.17
C ASP A 160 -9.47 0.79 -5.36
N LEU A 161 -8.34 1.42 -5.04
CA LEU A 161 -7.04 0.77 -4.95
C LEU A 161 -6.71 0.49 -3.48
N ILE A 162 -6.55 -0.78 -3.14
CA ILE A 162 -6.25 -1.23 -1.78
C ILE A 162 -4.78 -1.62 -1.73
N ILE A 163 -4.01 -0.97 -0.87
CA ILE A 163 -2.58 -1.24 -0.70
C ILE A 163 -2.36 -1.77 0.70
N ARG A 164 -1.64 -2.90 0.78
CA ARG A 164 -1.16 -3.47 2.04
C ARG A 164 0.33 -3.29 2.12
N ALA A 165 0.82 -2.73 3.22
CA ALA A 165 2.25 -2.49 3.46
C ALA A 165 2.67 -2.91 4.87
N VAL A 166 3.97 -3.12 5.07
CA VAL A 166 4.52 -3.43 6.39
C VAL A 166 4.37 -2.22 7.30
N SER A 167 3.83 -2.42 8.52
CA SER A 167 3.75 -1.34 9.49
C SER A 167 5.07 -1.11 10.21
N SER A 168 5.30 0.14 10.64
CA SER A 168 6.33 0.46 11.63
C SER A 168 6.10 -0.23 12.99
N LEU A 169 4.86 -0.66 13.26
CA LEU A 169 4.50 -1.45 14.43
C LEU A 169 4.75 -2.94 14.18
N ALA A 170 5.61 -3.53 15.00
CA ALA A 170 5.98 -4.94 14.88
C ALA A 170 4.77 -5.88 14.92
N GLY A 171 4.59 -6.67 13.86
CA GLY A 171 3.49 -7.63 13.74
C GLY A 171 2.16 -7.01 13.28
N TYR A 172 2.21 -5.81 12.68
CA TYR A 172 1.09 -5.15 12.02
C TYR A 172 1.40 -4.79 10.57
N GLU A 173 0.34 -4.54 9.81
CA GLU A 173 0.33 -4.11 8.41
C GLU A 173 -0.53 -2.85 8.31
N TYR A 174 -0.16 -1.92 7.43
CA TYR A 174 -1.07 -0.85 6.99
C TYR A 174 -1.97 -1.38 5.88
N HIS A 175 -3.26 -1.08 5.96
CA HIS A 175 -4.25 -1.32 4.92
C HIS A 175 -4.85 0.02 4.53
N THR A 176 -4.42 0.56 3.38
CA THR A 176 -4.87 1.86 2.91
C THR A 176 -5.74 1.69 1.67
N VAL A 177 -6.91 2.33 1.67
CA VAL A 177 -7.84 2.36 0.54
C VAL A 177 -7.78 3.73 -0.11
N TRP A 178 -7.49 3.76 -1.40
CA TRP A 178 -7.43 4.97 -2.20
C TRP A 178 -8.62 5.02 -3.15
N SER A 179 -9.33 6.14 -3.13
CA SER A 179 -10.53 6.35 -3.94
C SER A 179 -10.44 7.69 -4.66
N TRP A 180 -10.96 7.76 -5.88
CA TRP A 180 -11.04 9.00 -6.64
C TRP A 180 -11.96 10.03 -5.97
N ASP A 181 -11.44 11.23 -5.75
CA ASP A 181 -12.21 12.40 -5.37
C ASP A 181 -12.31 13.39 -6.54
N ALA A 182 -13.52 13.58 -7.07
CA ALA A 182 -13.75 14.42 -8.24
C ALA A 182 -13.53 15.92 -7.97
N HIS A 183 -13.57 16.35 -6.71
CA HIS A 183 -13.35 17.75 -6.34
C HIS A 183 -11.86 18.08 -6.27
N GLN A 184 -11.06 17.23 -5.62
CA GLN A 184 -9.61 17.34 -5.54
C GLN A 184 -8.91 16.92 -6.83
N LYS A 185 -9.60 16.13 -7.67
CA LYS A 185 -9.06 15.51 -8.88
C LYS A 185 -7.82 14.65 -8.61
N ALA A 186 -7.82 13.98 -7.47
CA ALA A 186 -6.79 13.06 -7.03
C ALA A 186 -7.45 11.84 -6.37
N MET A 187 -6.72 10.73 -6.30
CA MET A 187 -7.10 9.65 -5.40
C MET A 187 -6.66 10.03 -3.98
N LEU A 188 -7.59 9.96 -3.04
CA LEU A 188 -7.35 10.26 -1.64
C LEU A 188 -7.41 8.97 -0.83
N PRO A 189 -6.63 8.86 0.27
CA PRO A 189 -6.81 7.78 1.22
C PRO A 189 -8.16 7.98 1.92
N THR A 190 -9.10 7.05 1.72
CA THR A 190 -10.44 7.06 2.32
C THR A 190 -10.56 6.14 3.53
N SER A 191 -9.63 5.19 3.66
CA SER A 191 -9.41 4.39 4.87
C SER A 191 -7.92 4.15 5.03
N ASP A 192 -7.42 4.24 6.26
CA ASP A 192 -6.07 3.82 6.63
C ASP A 192 -6.12 3.08 7.97
N GLU A 193 -5.90 1.77 7.90
CA GLU A 193 -6.07 0.87 9.04
C GLU A 193 -4.75 0.19 9.41
N ILE A 194 -4.46 0.13 10.71
CA ILE A 194 -3.37 -0.68 11.26
C ILE A 194 -3.96 -2.02 11.67
N VAL A 195 -3.66 -3.06 10.88
CA VAL A 195 -4.23 -4.41 11.06
C VAL A 195 -3.14 -5.35 11.58
N ARG A 196 -3.47 -6.25 12.50
CA ARG A 196 -2.52 -7.27 12.97
C ARG A 196 -2.15 -8.20 11.81
N SER A 197 -0.86 -8.33 11.52
CA SER A 197 -0.35 -9.24 10.51
C SER A 197 -0.77 -10.68 10.84
N ALA A 198 -1.38 -11.38 9.88
CA ALA A 198 -1.74 -12.79 10.04
C ALA A 198 -0.51 -13.68 10.33
N LYS A 199 0.67 -13.26 9.87
CA LYS A 199 1.96 -13.92 10.14
C LYS A 199 2.59 -13.53 11.48
N GLY A 200 2.26 -12.36 12.04
CA GLY A 200 2.77 -11.84 13.31
C GLY A 200 2.22 -12.55 14.54
N ALA A 201 1.11 -13.27 14.42
CA ALA A 201 0.53 -14.07 15.50
C ALA A 201 1.24 -15.42 15.73
N ARG A 202 2.12 -15.87 14.82
CA ARG A 202 2.97 -17.04 15.06
C ARG A 202 4.25 -16.63 15.77
N GLY A 203 4.10 -16.05 16.97
CA GLY A 203 5.16 -16.14 17.96
C GLY A 203 5.52 -17.62 18.09
N LYS A 204 6.79 -17.97 17.86
CA LYS A 204 7.29 -19.30 18.23
C LYS A 204 6.87 -19.51 19.68
N ALA A 205 5.95 -20.45 19.93
CA ALA A 205 5.70 -20.92 21.28
C ALA A 205 7.06 -21.23 21.90
N PRO A 206 7.37 -20.75 23.12
CA PRO A 206 8.58 -21.15 23.80
C PRO A 206 8.59 -22.68 23.77
N LYS A 207 9.64 -23.28 23.20
CA LYS A 207 9.84 -24.72 23.35
C LYS A 207 9.92 -24.94 24.86
N SER A 208 8.87 -25.51 25.43
CA SER A 208 8.88 -26.02 26.79
C SER A 208 10.08 -26.97 26.86
N SER A 209 11.16 -26.53 27.49
CA SER A 209 12.24 -27.42 27.88
C SER A 209 11.65 -28.32 28.95
N ALA A 210 11.24 -29.53 28.55
CA ALA A 210 10.89 -30.58 29.46
C ALA A 210 12.03 -30.72 30.51
N PRO A 211 11.74 -30.74 31.82
CA PRO A 211 12.76 -30.95 32.81
C PRO A 211 13.35 -32.35 32.61
N ARG A 212 14.67 -32.40 32.41
CA ARG A 212 15.43 -33.63 32.32
C ARG A 212 15.30 -34.37 33.67
N PRO A 213 14.91 -35.66 33.70
CA PRO A 213 14.78 -36.37 34.97
C PRO A 213 16.15 -36.46 35.64
N SER A 214 16.21 -35.99 36.88
CA SER A 214 17.37 -36.06 37.75
C SER A 214 17.67 -37.53 38.08
N THR A 215 18.85 -37.99 37.68
CA THR A 215 19.40 -39.28 38.09
C THR A 215 19.66 -39.27 39.59
N ARG A 216 18.91 -40.09 40.32
CA ARG A 216 19.07 -40.35 41.75
C ARG A 216 20.37 -41.15 41.98
N PRO A 217 21.25 -40.76 42.91
CA PRO A 217 22.40 -41.60 43.26
C PRO A 217 21.93 -42.86 44.00
N SER A 218 22.44 -44.03 43.60
CA SER A 218 22.30 -45.29 44.33
C SER A 218 23.09 -45.23 45.64
N PRO A 219 22.58 -45.77 46.76
CA PRO A 219 23.37 -45.91 47.97
C PRO A 219 24.40 -47.04 47.78
N SER A 220 25.69 -46.72 47.96
CA SER A 220 26.75 -47.72 48.11
C SER A 220 26.52 -48.51 49.39
N GLY A 221 26.31 -49.82 49.23
CA GLY A 221 26.30 -50.77 50.34
C GLY A 221 27.67 -50.89 50.99
N SER A 222 27.64 -50.93 52.32
CA SER A 222 28.77 -51.10 53.22
C SER A 222 29.55 -52.40 52.99
N GLY A 223 30.87 -52.34 53.12
CA GLY A 223 31.74 -53.50 53.31
C GLY A 223 32.81 -53.17 54.34
N GLY A 224 32.92 -54.01 55.39
CA GLY A 224 33.92 -53.92 56.45
C GLY A 224 33.31 -53.99 57.83
#